data_AF-A0A8B6GA86-F1
#
_entry.id   AF-A0A8B6GA86-F1
#
_cell.length_a   1.000
_cell.length_b   1.000
_cell.length_c   1.000
_cell.angle_alpha   90.00
_cell.angle_beta   90.00
_cell.angle_gamma   90.00
#
_symmetry.space_group_name_H-M   'P 1'
#
loop_
_entity.id
_entity.type
_entity.pdbx_description
1 polymer ?
#
loop_
_entity_poly.entity_id
_entity_poly.type
_entity_poly.pdbx_seq_one_letter_code
_entity_poly.pdbx_strand_id
1 'polypeptide(L)'
;MYNRSDATSVDSYIDLPAREPFYLYKYTSTCQRVRGMAVRDEYVKMDDEDYRNNSSDNGCHPKKTDSTEVYYCYYYPSHIDPPPE
;
A
#
# COMPACT_ATOMS: atom_id res chain seq x y z
N MET A 1 9.43 7.56 5.07
CA MET A 1 8.37 7.82 4.06
C MET A 1 9.07 8.33 2.80
N TYR A 2 9.05 7.55 1.70
CA TYR A 2 9.58 8.00 0.42
C TYR A 2 8.53 8.88 -0.27
N ASN A 3 8.88 10.13 -0.56
CA ASN A 3 7.98 11.08 -1.23
C ASN A 3 7.83 10.72 -2.71
N ARG A 4 6.59 10.70 -3.21
CA ARG A 4 6.20 10.37 -4.60
C ARG A 4 6.57 11.46 -5.62
N SER A 5 7.71 12.13 -5.50
CA SER A 5 8.07 13.21 -6.43
C SER A 5 8.50 12.71 -7.82
N ASP A 6 8.77 11.41 -7.99
CA ASP A 6 9.38 10.88 -9.21
C ASP A 6 8.38 10.27 -10.22
N ALA A 7 7.10 10.15 -9.88
CA ALA A 7 6.07 9.66 -10.80
C ALA A 7 4.89 10.63 -10.94
N THR A 8 4.69 11.12 -12.16
CA THR A 8 3.54 11.95 -12.55
C THR A 8 2.30 11.13 -12.92
N SER A 9 2.42 9.79 -13.00
CA SER A 9 1.33 8.84 -13.24
C SER A 9 1.63 7.46 -12.65
N VAL A 10 0.59 6.76 -12.19
CA VAL A 10 0.65 5.38 -11.68
C VAL A 10 1.18 4.37 -12.71
N ASP A 11 1.07 4.69 -14.00
CA ASP A 11 1.54 3.85 -15.11
C ASP A 11 3.03 4.04 -15.44
N SER A 12 3.64 5.11 -14.94
CA SER A 12 5.09 5.32 -15.06
C SER A 12 5.82 4.40 -14.07
N TYR A 13 7.01 3.92 -14.40
CA TYR A 13 7.80 3.16 -13.44
C TYR A 13 8.54 4.11 -12.50
N ILE A 14 8.45 3.89 -11.19
CA ILE A 14 9.37 4.48 -10.21
C ILE A 14 10.52 3.53 -9.90
N ASP A 15 11.67 4.12 -9.61
CA ASP A 15 12.81 3.42 -9.05
C ASP A 15 12.77 3.52 -7.52
N LEU A 16 12.75 2.36 -6.87
CA LEU A 16 12.94 2.24 -5.44
C LEU A 16 14.14 1.31 -5.21
N PRO A 17 14.91 1.48 -4.11
CA PRO A 17 15.98 0.56 -3.73
C PRO A 17 15.39 -0.77 -3.20
N ALA A 18 14.63 -1.46 -4.05
CA ALA A 18 13.79 -2.57 -3.68
C ALA A 18 14.50 -3.88 -4.08
N ARG A 19 15.01 -4.60 -3.09
CA ARG A 19 15.65 -5.92 -3.25
C ARG A 19 14.90 -7.04 -2.53
N GLU A 20 13.97 -6.66 -1.66
CA GLU A 20 13.15 -7.53 -0.84
C GLU A 20 11.68 -7.07 -0.93
N PRO A 21 10.71 -7.93 -0.61
CA PRO A 21 9.30 -7.55 -0.64
C PRO A 21 8.98 -6.39 0.30
N PHE A 22 8.04 -5.53 -0.11
CA PHE A 22 7.64 -4.36 0.68
C PHE A 22 6.20 -3.94 0.38
N TYR A 23 5.65 -3.11 1.27
CA TYR A 23 4.32 -2.55 1.14
C TYR A 23 4.38 -1.04 0.90
N LEU A 24 3.51 -0.55 0.01
CA LEU A 24 3.15 0.86 -0.06
C LEU A 24 1.67 1.05 0.22
N TYR A 25 1.33 2.16 0.87
CA TYR A 25 -0.06 2.57 1.02
C TYR A 25 -0.68 2.86 -0.35
N LYS A 26 -1.87 2.32 -0.58
CA LYS A 26 -2.61 2.51 -1.83
C LYS A 26 -3.38 3.82 -1.78
N TYR A 27 -2.80 4.85 -2.40
CA TYR A 27 -3.38 6.20 -2.45
C TYR A 27 -4.48 6.36 -3.50
N THR A 28 -4.48 5.55 -4.55
CA THR A 28 -5.40 5.61 -5.71
C THR A 28 -5.99 4.23 -6.00
N SER A 29 -6.93 4.13 -6.94
CA SER A 29 -7.55 2.84 -7.32
C SER A 29 -6.55 1.80 -7.85
N THR A 30 -5.40 2.23 -8.39
CA THR A 30 -4.34 1.36 -8.92
C THR A 30 -3.02 1.53 -8.17
N CYS A 31 -2.22 0.45 -8.17
CA CYS A 31 -0.86 0.46 -7.62
C CYS A 31 0.13 1.11 -8.59
N GLN A 32 1.08 1.85 -8.02
CA GLN A 32 2.21 2.43 -8.74
C GLN A 32 3.10 1.32 -9.32
N ARG A 33 3.54 1.42 -10.57
CA ARG A 33 4.52 0.46 -11.11
C ARG A 33 5.91 0.74 -10.54
N VAL A 34 6.59 -0.31 -10.07
CA VAL A 34 7.95 -0.24 -9.53
C VAL A 34 8.86 -1.11 -10.38
N ARG A 35 10.00 -0.58 -10.81
CA ARG A 35 10.92 -1.32 -11.68
C ARG A 35 11.45 -2.56 -10.96
N GLY A 36 11.46 -3.70 -11.66
CA GLY A 36 11.94 -4.98 -11.11
C GLY A 36 11.02 -5.66 -10.09
N MET A 37 9.79 -5.17 -9.94
CA MET A 37 8.83 -5.69 -8.96
C MET A 37 7.51 -6.05 -9.63
N ALA A 38 6.97 -7.20 -9.25
CA ALA A 38 5.55 -7.50 -9.43
C ALA A 38 4.75 -6.92 -8.27
N VAL A 39 3.44 -6.72 -8.45
CA VAL A 39 2.56 -6.11 -7.45
C VAL A 39 1.24 -6.85 -7.32
N ARG A 40 0.75 -6.98 -6.09
CA ARG A 40 -0.59 -7.49 -5.76
C ARG A 40 -1.32 -6.52 -4.84
N ASP A 41 -2.61 -6.33 -5.08
CA ASP A 41 -3.50 -5.59 -4.19
C ASP A 41 -3.78 -6.41 -2.91
N GLU A 42 -3.58 -5.79 -1.75
CA GLU A 42 -3.93 -6.36 -0.45
C GLU A 42 -4.71 -5.34 0.37
N TYR A 43 -5.50 -5.82 1.33
CA TYR A 43 -6.18 -4.94 2.28
C TYR A 43 -6.23 -5.59 3.66
N VAL A 44 -6.21 -4.73 4.68
CA VAL A 44 -6.46 -5.13 6.06
C VAL A 44 -7.77 -4.50 6.47
N LYS A 45 -8.75 -5.33 6.83
CA LYS A 45 -9.99 -4.87 7.45
C LYS A 45 -9.73 -4.67 8.94
N MET A 46 -9.83 -3.42 9.39
CA MET A 46 -9.81 -3.08 10.81
C MET A 46 -11.25 -3.17 11.31
N ASP A 47 -11.51 -4.13 12.19
CA ASP A 47 -12.80 -4.31 12.86
C ASP A 47 -12.68 -3.84 14.31
N ASP A 48 -13.44 -2.81 14.69
CA ASP A 48 -13.48 -2.26 16.05
C ASP A 48 -14.83 -2.49 16.75
N GLU A 49 -15.72 -3.26 16.12
CA GLU A 49 -17.11 -3.51 16.51
C GLU A 49 -17.30 -4.91 17.12
N ASP A 50 -16.55 -5.22 18.19
CA ASP A 50 -16.93 -6.29 19.11
C ASP A 50 -17.39 -5.67 20.43
N TYR A 51 -18.71 -5.73 20.63
CA TYR A 51 -19.47 -5.29 21.80
C TYR A 51 -18.66 -5.18 23.12
N ARG A 52 -18.70 -3.99 23.74
CA ARG A 52 -18.11 -3.60 25.04
C ARG A 52 -16.62 -3.26 25.07
N ASN A 53 -16.09 -2.54 24.08
CA ASN A 53 -14.89 -1.73 24.34
C ASN A 53 -15.31 -0.38 24.95
N ASN A 54 -14.87 -0.12 26.18
CA ASN A 54 -15.20 1.10 26.92
C ASN A 54 -14.33 2.29 26.46
N SER A 55 -14.20 2.51 25.15
CA SER A 55 -13.39 3.59 24.59
C SER A 55 -14.28 4.71 24.07
N SER A 56 -14.42 5.79 24.85
CA SER A 56 -14.98 7.06 24.39
C SER A 56 -13.95 7.85 23.59
N ASP A 57 -13.56 7.37 22.41
CA ASP A 57 -12.65 8.13 21.56
C ASP A 57 -13.45 9.21 20.77
N ASN A 58 -13.29 10.47 21.19
CA ASN A 58 -13.81 11.65 20.49
C ASN A 58 -12.68 12.33 19.70
N GLY A 59 -12.92 12.66 18.43
CA GLY A 59 -11.96 13.37 17.55
C GLY A 59 -12.08 12.95 16.08
N CYS A 60 -11.35 13.62 15.18
CA CYS A 60 -11.15 13.15 13.81
C CYS A 60 -9.98 12.16 13.78
N HIS A 61 -10.24 10.93 14.20
CA HIS A 61 -9.35 9.81 13.97
C HIS A 61 -9.74 9.14 12.65
N PRO A 62 -8.85 8.39 11.97
CA PRO A 62 -9.24 7.48 10.88
C PRO A 62 -10.30 6.44 11.29
N LYS A 63 -10.71 6.46 12.56
CA LYS A 63 -11.67 5.62 13.22
C LYS A 63 -12.96 6.42 13.41
N LYS A 64 -13.88 6.31 12.45
CA LYS A 64 -15.28 6.66 12.68
C LYS A 64 -16.17 5.59 12.07
N THR A 65 -16.54 4.65 12.94
CA THR A 65 -17.79 3.87 12.98
C THR A 65 -18.13 2.89 11.85
N ASP A 66 -17.24 2.67 10.89
CA ASP A 66 -17.41 1.60 9.90
C ASP A 66 -16.08 0.84 9.78
N SER A 67 -16.13 -0.49 9.69
CA SER A 67 -14.94 -1.31 9.50
C SER A 67 -14.02 -0.67 8.46
N THR A 68 -12.85 -0.22 8.89
CA THR A 68 -11.97 0.57 8.02
C THR A 68 -11.06 -0.38 7.24
N GLU A 69 -11.22 -0.41 5.93
CA GLU A 69 -10.32 -1.16 5.05
C GLU A 69 -9.12 -0.29 4.67
N VAL A 70 -7.94 -0.76 5.05
CA VAL A 70 -6.68 -0.13 4.67
C VAL A 70 -6.09 -0.90 3.51
N TYR A 71 -5.98 -0.26 2.35
CA TYR A 71 -5.50 -0.87 1.12
C TYR A 71 -4.00 -0.65 0.92
N TYR A 72 -3.33 -1.70 0.47
CA TYR A 72 -1.90 -1.73 0.21
C TYR A 72 -1.58 -2.31 -1.15
N CYS A 73 -0.41 -1.91 -1.66
CA CYS A 73 0.26 -2.53 -2.78
C CYS A 73 1.42 -3.36 -2.24
N TYR A 74 1.32 -4.68 -2.35
CA TYR A 74 2.39 -5.60 -1.96
C TYR A 74 3.30 -5.85 -3.16
N TYR A 75 4.56 -5.45 -3.04
CA TYR A 75 5.57 -5.62 -4.09
C TYR A 75 6.51 -6.75 -3.74
N TYR A 76 6.84 -7.56 -4.73
CA TYR A 76 7.79 -8.66 -4.60
C TYR A 76 8.67 -8.77 -5.85
N PRO A 77 9.93 -9.23 -5.72
CA PRO A 77 10.83 -9.34 -6.85
C PRO A 77 10.18 -10.10 -8.01
N SER A 78 10.11 -9.47 -9.18
CA SER A 78 9.65 -10.18 -10.36
C SER A 78 10.70 -11.23 -10.73
N HIS A 79 10.32 -12.50 -10.88
CA HIS A 79 11.19 -13.55 -11.42
C HIS A 79 11.52 -13.36 -12.92
N ILE A 80 11.36 -12.14 -13.45
CA ILE A 80 11.86 -11.80 -14.79
C ILE A 80 13.38 -11.70 -14.61
N ASP A 81 14.07 -12.69 -15.19
CA ASP A 81 15.52 -12.74 -15.33
C ASP A 81 16.10 -11.36 -15.68
N PRO A 82 17.32 -11.01 -15.22
CA PRO A 82 17.90 -9.70 -15.45
C PRO A 82 17.85 -9.32 -16.93
N PRO A 83 17.66 -8.03 -17.28
CA PRO A 83 17.69 -7.60 -18.66
C PRO A 83 19.02 -8.04 -19.30
N PRO A 84 19.02 -8.57 -20.54
CA PRO A 84 20.26 -8.94 -21.20
C PRO A 84 21.18 -7.73 -21.31
N GLU A 85 22.47 -7.94 -21.03
CA GLU A 85 23.55 -6.93 -21.14
C GLU A 85 23.59 -6.24 -22.51
#